data_AF-N1W483-F1
#
_entry.id   AF-N1W483-F1
#
_cell.length_a   1.000
_cell.length_b   1.000
_cell.length_c   1.000
_cell.angle_alpha   90.00
_cell.angle_beta   90.00
_cell.angle_gamma   90.00
#
_symmetry.space_group_name_H-M   'P 1'
#
loop_
_entity.id
_entity.type
_entity.pdbx_description
1 polymer ?
#
loop_
_entity_poly.entity_id
_entity_poly.type
_entity_poly.pdbx_seq_one_letter_code
_entity_poly.pdbx_strand_id
1 'polypeptide(L)'
;MWNPSRKIRIIASRMLTVLFSLTMIFHVVALFQIIPYQYLWGGRLSSLEEMYVMETVSLLVNGFFLWSSIRYLQYINQGLVPIWIRLVFSFIGFIFLLNTIGNLVAFTNLETLLATPVTAFLSVISFSLVPKYENKTS
;
A
#
# COMPACT_ATOMS: atom_id res chain seq x y z
N MET A 1 18.07 11.19 -9.14
CA MET A 1 16.80 11.37 -8.39
C MET A 1 15.67 11.50 -9.40
N TRP A 2 14.74 10.55 -9.38
CA TRP A 2 13.66 10.39 -10.36
C TRP A 2 12.53 11.41 -10.11
N ASN A 3 11.99 12.04 -11.17
CA ASN A 3 10.83 12.93 -11.09
C ASN A 3 9.80 12.50 -12.15
N PRO A 4 8.85 11.61 -11.81
CA PRO A 4 7.94 11.03 -12.79
C PRO A 4 6.96 12.07 -13.32
N SER A 5 6.54 11.88 -14.57
CA SER A 5 5.54 12.75 -15.19
C SER A 5 4.22 12.75 -14.41
N ARG A 6 3.45 13.84 -14.55
CA ARG A 6 2.11 13.95 -13.95
C ARG A 6 1.22 12.76 -14.29
N LYS A 7 1.29 12.27 -15.54
CA LYS A 7 0.54 11.10 -16.01
C LYS A 7 0.91 9.83 -15.22
N ILE A 8 2.20 9.56 -15.05
CA ILE A 8 2.68 8.39 -14.27
C ILE A 8 2.17 8.45 -12.84
N ARG A 9 2.28 9.62 -12.19
CA ARG A 9 1.83 9.82 -10.80
C ARG A 9 0.33 9.61 -10.63
N ILE A 10 -0.49 10.06 -11.59
CA ILE A 10 -1.94 9.82 -11.60
C ILE A 10 -2.23 8.33 -11.72
N ILE A 11 -1.56 7.64 -12.66
CA ILE A 11 -1.74 6.19 -12.85
C ILE A 11 -1.36 5.43 -11.58
N ALA A 12 -0.18 5.71 -11.02
CA ALA A 12 0.28 5.08 -9.78
C ALA A 12 -0.70 5.28 -8.61
N SER A 13 -1.16 6.50 -8.39
CA SER A 13 -2.13 6.81 -7.33
C SER A 13 -3.49 6.12 -7.55
N ARG A 14 -3.96 5.98 -8.80
CA ARG A 14 -5.16 5.20 -9.13
C ARG A 14 -4.98 3.70 -8.88
N MET A 15 -3.82 3.14 -9.25
CA MET A 15 -3.50 1.73 -8.97
C MET A 15 -3.52 1.45 -7.47
N LEU A 16 -2.90 2.32 -6.66
CA LEU A 16 -2.93 2.22 -5.21
C LEU A 16 -4.35 2.37 -4.65
N THR A 17 -5.15 3.29 -5.20
CA THR A 17 -6.56 3.46 -4.80
C THR A 17 -7.37 2.18 -5.02
N VAL A 18 -7.22 1.55 -6.20
CA VAL A 18 -7.89 0.27 -6.51
C VAL A 18 -7.40 -0.84 -5.58
N LEU A 19 -6.08 -0.96 -5.41
CA LEU A 19 -5.48 -1.96 -4.53
C LEU A 19 -6.01 -1.83 -3.10
N PHE A 20 -5.89 -0.64 -2.50
CA PHE A 20 -6.33 -0.44 -1.12
C PHE A 20 -7.85 -0.66 -0.99
N SER A 21 -8.65 -0.31 -2.00
CA SER A 21 -10.09 -0.62 -1.98
C SER A 21 -10.36 -2.13 -1.96
N LEU A 22 -9.65 -2.91 -2.77
CA LEU A 22 -9.77 -4.38 -2.77
C LEU A 22 -9.30 -4.96 -1.43
N THR A 23 -8.20 -4.46 -0.88
CA THR A 23 -7.68 -4.87 0.42
C THR A 23 -8.64 -4.53 1.56
N MET A 24 -9.36 -3.39 1.51
CA MET A 24 -10.41 -3.07 2.48
C MET A 24 -11.52 -4.13 2.45
N ILE A 25 -11.98 -4.51 1.25
CA ILE A 25 -13.01 -5.55 1.09
C ILE A 25 -12.52 -6.87 1.67
N PHE A 26 -11.26 -7.25 1.40
CA PHE A 26 -10.65 -8.45 1.98
C PHE A 26 -10.68 -8.44 3.51
N HIS A 27 -10.26 -7.35 4.16
CA HIS A 27 -10.28 -7.25 5.62
C HIS A 27 -11.70 -7.34 6.20
N VAL A 28 -12.69 -6.74 5.52
CA VAL A 28 -14.10 -6.86 5.92
C VAL A 28 -14.56 -8.32 5.82
N VAL A 29 -14.25 -9.01 4.72
CA VAL A 29 -14.56 -10.43 4.52
C VAL A 29 -13.88 -11.31 5.59
N ALA A 30 -12.63 -11.01 5.94
CA ALA A 30 -11.87 -11.70 6.99
C ALA A 30 -12.50 -11.49 8.38
N LEU A 31 -12.95 -10.29 8.71
CA LEU A 31 -13.66 -9.99 9.96
C LEU A 31 -14.98 -10.77 10.08
N PHE A 32 -15.66 -11.04 8.96
CA PHE A 32 -16.85 -11.91 8.94
C PHE A 32 -16.52 -13.41 9.02
N GLN A 33 -15.25 -13.79 9.18
CA GLN A 33 -14.78 -15.18 9.26
C GLN A 33 -15.16 -16.03 8.03
N ILE A 34 -15.43 -15.39 6.88
CA ILE A 34 -15.64 -16.10 5.62
C ILE A 34 -14.35 -16.84 5.22
N ILE A 35 -13.20 -16.28 5.61
CA ILE A 35 -11.88 -16.89 5.48
C ILE A 35 -11.41 -17.33 6.87
N PRO A 36 -11.07 -18.61 7.09
CA PRO A 36 -10.55 -19.08 8.38
C PRO A 36 -9.25 -18.37 8.78
N TYR A 37 -9.13 -17.97 10.05
CA TYR A 37 -8.01 -17.16 10.54
C TYR A 37 -6.63 -17.79 10.34
N GLN A 38 -6.55 -19.12 10.32
CA GLN A 38 -5.34 -19.89 10.03
C GLN A 38 -4.73 -19.64 8.64
N TYR A 39 -5.49 -19.04 7.72
CA TYR A 39 -5.00 -18.66 6.38
C TYR A 39 -4.65 -17.17 6.27
N LEU A 40 -4.96 -16.38 7.29
CA LEU A 40 -4.64 -14.95 7.33
C LEU A 40 -3.21 -14.76 7.87
N TRP A 41 -2.57 -13.65 7.49
CA TRP A 41 -1.20 -13.29 7.96
C TRP A 41 -0.15 -14.38 7.80
N GLY A 42 -0.23 -15.17 6.72
CA GLY A 42 0.69 -16.29 6.48
C GLY A 42 0.58 -17.40 7.53
N GLY A 43 -0.58 -17.55 8.17
CA GLY A 43 -0.86 -18.58 9.17
C GLY A 43 -0.22 -18.35 10.52
N ARG A 44 0.15 -17.09 10.84
CA ARG A 44 0.83 -16.73 12.09
C ARG A 44 -0.12 -16.39 13.24
N LEU A 45 -1.39 -16.16 12.94
CA LEU A 45 -2.39 -15.86 13.95
C LEU A 45 -2.65 -17.08 14.83
N SER A 46 -2.62 -16.87 16.15
CA SER A 46 -2.79 -17.91 17.17
C SER A 46 -4.24 -18.07 17.63
N SER A 47 -5.07 -17.04 17.45
CA SER A 47 -6.46 -17.03 17.95
C SER A 47 -7.39 -16.14 17.12
N LEU A 48 -8.70 -16.33 17.31
CA LEU A 48 -9.73 -15.44 16.74
C LEU A 48 -9.65 -14.02 17.29
N GLU A 49 -9.28 -13.85 18.56
CA GLU A 49 -9.12 -12.52 19.16
C GLU A 49 -7.99 -11.75 18.46
N GLU A 50 -6.85 -12.42 18.23
CA GLU A 50 -5.72 -11.86 17.48
C GLU A 50 -6.13 -11.50 16.06
N MET A 51 -6.93 -12.35 15.40
CA MET A 51 -7.51 -12.04 14.09
C MET A 51 -8.30 -10.73 14.12
N TYR A 52 -9.24 -10.57 15.05
CA TYR A 52 -10.06 -9.35 15.11
C TYR A 52 -9.22 -8.10 15.33
N VAL A 53 -8.21 -8.15 16.21
CA VAL A 53 -7.30 -7.03 16.44
C VAL A 53 -6.51 -6.70 15.18
N MET A 54 -5.86 -7.70 14.58
CA MET A 54 -4.99 -7.51 13.42
C MET A 54 -5.76 -7.04 12.19
N GLU A 55 -6.93 -7.63 11.90
CA GLU A 55 -7.78 -7.24 10.78
C GLU A 55 -8.38 -5.83 10.99
N THR A 56 -8.75 -5.46 12.22
CA THR A 56 -9.25 -4.10 12.51
C THR A 56 -8.16 -3.05 12.33
N VAL A 57 -6.95 -3.32 12.83
CA VAL A 57 -5.79 -2.43 12.64
C VAL A 57 -5.48 -2.29 11.15
N SER A 58 -5.47 -3.39 10.40
CA SER A 58 -5.25 -3.36 8.96
C SER A 58 -6.33 -2.57 8.23
N LEU A 59 -7.60 -2.71 8.61
CA LEU A 59 -8.70 -1.95 8.01
C LEU A 59 -8.53 -0.44 8.24
N LEU A 60 -8.12 -0.03 9.44
CA LEU A 60 -7.88 1.39 9.76
C LEU A 60 -6.68 1.96 8.98
N VAL A 61 -5.55 1.26 8.98
CA VAL A 61 -4.33 1.68 8.28
C VAL A 61 -4.57 1.73 6.77
N ASN A 62 -5.21 0.71 6.21
CA ASN A 62 -5.50 0.63 4.79
C ASN A 62 -6.55 1.67 4.36
N GLY A 63 -7.53 1.98 5.23
CA GLY A 63 -8.45 3.08 5.04
C GLY A 63 -7.74 4.44 4.98
N PHE A 64 -6.75 4.66 5.85
CA PHE A 64 -5.91 5.86 5.81
C PHE A 64 -5.07 5.95 4.52
N PHE A 65 -4.52 4.83 4.03
CA PHE A 65 -3.77 4.79 2.77
C PHE A 65 -4.66 5.02 1.54
N LEU A 66 -5.87 4.47 1.54
CA LEU A 66 -6.88 4.72 0.52
C LEU A 66 -7.25 6.20 0.47
N TRP A 67 -7.57 6.79 1.63
CA TRP A 67 -7.87 8.21 1.73
C TRP A 67 -6.70 9.07 1.23
N SER A 68 -5.47 8.75 1.65
CA SER A 68 -4.26 9.46 1.20
C SER A 68 -4.06 9.39 -0.31
N SER A 69 -4.38 8.24 -0.92
CA SER A 69 -4.33 8.04 -2.39
C SER A 69 -5.35 8.90 -3.12
N ILE A 70 -6.57 9.01 -2.61
CA ILE A 70 -7.61 9.88 -3.18
C ILE A 70 -7.20 11.35 -3.03
N ARG A 71 -6.70 11.75 -1.85
CA ARG A 71 -6.22 13.12 -1.60
C ARG A 71 -5.05 13.49 -2.51
N TYR A 72 -4.16 12.55 -2.81
CA TYR A 72 -3.08 12.76 -3.76
C TYR A 72 -3.57 13.24 -5.13
N LEU A 73 -4.64 12.61 -5.66
CA LEU A 73 -5.23 13.00 -6.94
C LEU A 73 -5.84 14.41 -6.90
N GLN A 74 -6.35 14.83 -5.76
CA GLN A 74 -6.85 16.21 -5.60
C GLN A 74 -5.69 17.21 -5.59
N TYR A 75 -4.63 16.92 -4.85
CA TYR A 75 -3.43 17.76 -4.78
C TYR A 75 -2.71 17.89 -6.12
N ILE A 76 -2.57 16.79 -6.87
CA ILE A 76 -1.94 16.85 -8.18
C ILE A 76 -2.76 17.66 -9.19
N ASN A 77 -4.07 17.78 -8.99
CA ASN A 77 -4.94 18.64 -9.81
C ASN A 77 -4.88 20.11 -9.40
N GLN A 78 -4.61 20.39 -8.12
CA GLN A 78 -4.36 21.74 -7.60
C GLN A 78 -2.94 22.25 -7.94
N GLY A 79 -2.10 21.42 -8.54
CA GLY A 79 -0.74 21.77 -8.95
C GLY A 79 0.30 21.70 -7.83
N LEU A 80 -0.11 21.35 -6.59
CA LEU A 80 0.78 21.25 -5.45
C LEU A 80 0.46 20.03 -4.57
N VAL A 81 1.45 19.16 -4.36
CA VAL A 81 1.44 18.03 -3.42
C VAL A 81 2.15 18.40 -2.12
N PRO A 82 1.39 18.49 -1.01
CA PRO A 82 1.95 18.81 0.30
C PRO A 82 3.05 17.84 0.75
N ILE A 83 3.95 18.33 1.59
CA ILE A 83 5.03 17.51 2.16
C ILE A 83 4.50 16.31 2.97
N TRP A 84 3.40 16.49 3.72
CA TRP A 84 2.86 15.41 4.55
C TRP A 84 2.36 14.21 3.71
N ILE A 85 1.73 14.46 2.55
CA ILE A 85 1.33 13.40 1.62
C ILE A 85 2.55 12.67 1.08
N ARG A 86 3.62 13.40 0.75
CA ARG A 86 4.87 12.81 0.28
C ARG A 86 5.50 11.93 1.36
N LEU A 87 5.47 12.35 2.63
CA LEU A 87 5.94 11.53 3.75
C LEU A 87 5.11 10.25 3.91
N VAL A 88 3.78 10.31 3.74
CA VAL A 88 2.92 9.13 3.76
C VAL A 88 3.32 8.14 2.67
N PHE A 89 3.48 8.57 1.42
CA PHE A 89 3.89 7.67 0.34
C PHE A 89 5.33 7.17 0.44
N SER A 90 6.24 7.97 1.01
CA SER A 90 7.58 7.49 1.39
C SER A 90 7.47 6.36 2.40
N PHE A 91 6.67 6.54 3.47
CA PHE A 91 6.47 5.54 4.51
C PHE A 91 5.84 4.25 3.96
N ILE A 92 4.79 4.36 3.14
CA ILE A 92 4.18 3.21 2.45
C ILE A 92 5.22 2.50 1.56
N GLY A 93 6.02 3.25 0.81
CA GLY A 93 7.09 2.69 -0.01
C GLY A 93 8.11 1.89 0.80
N PHE A 94 8.52 2.41 1.96
CA PHE A 94 9.40 1.69 2.89
C PHE A 94 8.76 0.42 3.46
N ILE A 95 7.48 0.44 3.84
CA ILE A 95 6.77 -0.77 4.28
C ILE A 95 6.81 -1.85 3.19
N PHE A 96 6.48 -1.49 1.95
CA PHE A 96 6.51 -2.46 0.84
C PHE A 96 7.93 -2.92 0.49
N LEU A 97 8.93 -2.07 0.66
CA LEU A 97 10.33 -2.46 0.52
C LEU A 97 10.72 -3.49 1.59
N LEU A 98 10.36 -3.25 2.85
CA LEU A 98 10.58 -4.22 3.94
C LEU A 98 9.83 -5.53 3.69
N ASN A 99 8.59 -5.46 3.19
CA ASN A 99 7.84 -6.66 2.78
C ASN A 99 8.55 -7.42 1.65
N THR A 100 9.18 -6.72 0.70
CA THR A 100 9.97 -7.35 -0.38
C THR A 100 11.16 -8.09 0.19
N ILE A 101 11.89 -7.47 1.15
CA ILE A 101 13.01 -8.12 1.84
C ILE A 101 12.51 -9.34 2.63
N GLY A 102 11.39 -9.22 3.34
CA GLY A 102 10.78 -10.33 4.07
C GLY A 102 10.39 -11.49 3.15
N ASN A 103 9.78 -11.20 2.00
CA ASN A 103 9.40 -12.20 1.01
C ASN A 103 10.61 -12.87 0.34
N LEU A 104 11.74 -12.16 0.18
CA LEU A 104 12.98 -12.74 -0.35
C LEU A 104 13.64 -13.74 0.61
N VAL A 105 13.44 -13.56 1.92
CA VAL A 105 13.98 -14.44 2.98
C VAL A 105 12.94 -15.49 3.40
N ALA A 106 11.77 -15.52 2.76
CA ALA A 106 10.72 -16.46 3.08
C ALA A 106 11.10 -17.90 2.71
N PHE A 107 10.67 -18.85 3.55
CA PHE A 107 10.94 -20.28 3.35
C PHE A 107 10.07 -20.90 2.24
N THR A 108 8.95 -20.26 1.88
CA THR A 108 8.00 -20.82 0.90
C THR A 108 8.26 -20.25 -0.49
N ASN A 109 8.33 -21.13 -1.50
CA ASN A 109 8.55 -20.72 -2.89
C ASN A 109 7.43 -19.80 -3.43
N LEU A 110 6.21 -19.91 -2.87
CA LEU A 110 5.07 -19.12 -3.31
C LEU A 110 5.17 -17.65 -2.85
N GLU A 111 5.55 -17.42 -1.59
CA GLU A 111 5.82 -16.07 -1.08
C GLU A 111 6.97 -15.42 -1.84
N THR A 112 8.06 -16.16 -2.06
CA THR A 112 9.23 -15.65 -2.77
C THR A 112 8.92 -15.33 -4.25
N LEU A 113 8.14 -16.17 -4.94
CA LEU A 113 7.87 -16.02 -6.37
C LEU A 113 6.74 -15.02 -6.68
N LEU A 114 5.66 -14.99 -5.89
CA LEU A 114 4.49 -14.15 -6.16
C LEU A 114 4.45 -12.88 -5.32
N ALA A 115 4.75 -12.97 -4.03
CA ALA A 115 4.62 -11.82 -3.14
C ALA A 115 5.78 -10.82 -3.35
N THR A 116 7.01 -11.29 -3.58
CA THR A 116 8.18 -10.43 -3.86
C THR A 116 7.99 -9.46 -5.02
N PRO A 117 7.65 -9.90 -6.26
CA PRO A 117 7.51 -8.96 -7.38
C PRO A 117 6.36 -7.97 -7.15
N VAL A 118 5.29 -8.41 -6.49
CA VAL A 118 4.17 -7.53 -6.13
C VAL A 118 4.62 -6.46 -5.16
N THR A 119 5.24 -6.81 -4.03
CA THR A 119 5.66 -5.82 -3.02
C THR A 119 6.77 -4.92 -3.55
N ALA A 120 7.66 -5.44 -4.42
CA ALA A 120 8.69 -4.63 -5.07
C ALA A 120 8.05 -3.59 -6.00
N PHE A 121 7.08 -4.01 -6.81
CA PHE A 121 6.33 -3.10 -7.67
C PHE A 121 5.58 -2.02 -6.86
N LEU A 122 4.91 -2.42 -5.77
CA LEU A 122 4.19 -1.50 -4.88
C LEU A 122 5.12 -0.48 -4.21
N SER A 123 6.32 -0.91 -3.82
CA SER A 123 7.37 -0.02 -3.31
C SER A 123 7.76 1.03 -4.35
N VAL A 124 8.05 0.61 -5.59
CA VAL A 124 8.45 1.52 -6.67
C VAL A 124 7.36 2.53 -6.99
N ILE A 125 6.10 2.10 -7.16
CA ILE A 125 5.01 3.04 -7.47
C ILE A 125 4.75 4.01 -6.32
N SER A 126 4.93 3.59 -5.06
CA SER A 126 4.79 4.47 -3.89
C SER A 126 5.86 5.56 -3.89
N PHE A 127 7.13 5.20 -4.13
CA PHE A 127 8.21 6.19 -4.25
C PHE A 127 8.05 7.11 -5.48
N SER A 128 7.38 6.65 -6.54
CA SER A 128 7.04 7.52 -7.68
C SER A 128 6.12 8.68 -7.28
N LEU A 129 5.38 8.56 -6.18
CA LEU A 129 4.50 9.62 -5.68
C LEU A 129 5.23 10.68 -4.84
N VAL A 130 6.54 10.55 -4.67
CA VAL A 130 7.41 11.44 -3.86
C VAL A 130 8.32 12.27 -4.79
N PRO A 131 7.81 13.28 -5.52
CA PRO A 131 8.61 14.06 -6.44
C PRO A 131 9.61 14.96 -5.70
N LYS A 132 10.82 15.07 -6.26
CA LYS A 132 11.86 15.99 -5.76
C LYS A 132 11.45 17.46 -5.93
N TYR A 133 10.85 17.77 -7.08
CA TYR A 133 10.39 19.11 -7.43
C TYR A 133 8.95 19.04 -7.87
N GLU A 134 8.17 19.99 -7.40
CA GLU A 134 6.87 20.24 -8.00
C GLU A 134 7.10 21.11 -9.22
N ASN A 135 6.81 20.57 -10.40
CA ASN A 135 6.80 21.39 -11.61
C ASN A 135 5.71 22.44 -11.39
N LYS A 136 6.11 23.66 -11.01
CA LYS A 136 5.26 24.83 -11.14
C LYS A 136 4.95 24.93 -12.63
N THR A 137 3.82 24.40 -13.06
CA THR A 137 3.28 24.73 -14.36
C THR A 137 2.92 26.21 -14.30
N SER A 138 3.74 27.01 -14.98
CA SER A 138 3.43 28.39 -15.38
C SER A 138 2.08 28.46 -16.06
#